data_AF-A0A8H6B0S4-F1
#
_entry.id   AF-A0A8H6B0S4-F1
#
_cell.length_a   1.000
_cell.length_b   1.000
_cell.length_c   1.000
_cell.angle_alpha   90.00
_cell.angle_beta   90.00
_cell.angle_gamma   90.00
#
_symmetry.space_group_name_H-M   'P 1'
#
loop_
_entity.id
_entity.type
_entity.pdbx_description
1 polymer ?
#
loop_
_entity_poly.entity_id
_entity_poly.type
_entity_poly.pdbx_seq_one_letter_code
_entity_poly.pdbx_strand_id
1 'polypeptide(L)'
;MDSSSANSSSAISDNSLATLKLRFKSSKQFWRLFRRGFIRWLITSVLISLLYVTIRVVSKDQDMTKGEKQFFNAVSLYLVLMIGMSLTFGFEAMAIDLRWWILSRRERSLRDIDTILHADSLTTVSSLLGRKVWYKIKQFTWDWDLGTMIMSCLLWILLNIGAQVAIASVGLTYSVDTAEKMAHMSRGNVSYPNMTQFFPVKLPDGRASINNLGAQQYTANSFGMMASNLWSTTQPIPEPATIYKSGLTADLFGIDERSWVFVFMDTSSDGLTSAYSDRTIESTSICESYPVLEGGNGNLTNLNISKNGNSEAFKVKLPIAAGPDQTTFFTVPYTTCGEGCSIVEALEASANEPWYYKCNITVGPVINAQNANQEVSLPLRHMSSAAIALQGYAANPELNDTQYRIYVSESTYGYPRNGSADDFGYQISYFAIGAIAAAANSNNPSIYAIGDRPVIGTQLKITQHALLLGLLIGLVSVQAVCFITTAFVANRVVVKDESIFSTASILRPVMNSLGDHGNVAEGEQICNVLSHLRLRYTAVQDEKDRSVWKVGLGNAERLKRFPDLKMYD
;
A
#
# COMPACT_ATOMS: atom_id res chain seq x y z
N MET A 1 47.93 13.23 -80.22
CA MET A 1 47.30 14.55 -80.35
C MET A 1 45.88 14.45 -79.81
N ASP A 2 45.63 15.31 -78.84
CA ASP A 2 44.35 15.82 -78.34
C ASP A 2 43.47 14.95 -77.45
N SER A 3 43.86 15.03 -76.18
CA SER A 3 43.06 15.02 -74.96
C SER A 3 41.85 15.97 -75.00
N SER A 4 40.67 15.44 -74.72
CA SER A 4 39.49 16.22 -74.31
C SER A 4 39.37 16.16 -72.78
N SER A 5 39.73 17.25 -72.10
CA SER A 5 39.49 17.45 -70.67
C SER A 5 38.16 18.18 -70.46
N ALA A 6 37.21 17.47 -69.85
CA ALA A 6 35.97 18.04 -69.34
C ALA A 6 36.26 18.89 -68.09
N ASN A 7 36.17 20.22 -68.24
CA ASN A 7 36.09 21.16 -67.12
C ASN A 7 34.60 21.42 -66.83
N SER A 8 34.07 20.83 -65.77
CA SER A 8 32.74 21.15 -65.24
C SER A 8 32.82 21.35 -63.73
N SER A 9 33.42 22.46 -63.30
CA SER A 9 33.23 23.01 -61.96
C SER A 9 31.97 23.88 -61.98
N SER A 10 30.84 23.30 -61.59
CA SER A 10 29.59 24.02 -61.34
C SER A 10 29.76 24.92 -60.11
N ALA A 11 30.24 26.13 -60.32
CA ALA A 11 30.23 27.18 -59.30
C ALA A 11 28.77 27.48 -58.91
N ILE A 12 28.43 27.17 -57.66
CA ILE A 12 27.16 27.56 -57.03
C ILE A 12 27.00 29.08 -57.20
N SER A 13 25.89 29.55 -57.79
CA SER A 13 25.70 30.97 -58.05
C SER A 13 25.74 31.79 -56.75
N ASP A 14 26.35 32.97 -56.78
CA ASP A 14 26.47 33.87 -55.62
C ASP A 14 25.11 34.22 -55.00
N ASN A 15 24.03 34.18 -55.77
CA ASN A 15 22.66 34.41 -55.30
C ASN A 15 22.13 33.28 -54.39
N SER A 16 22.45 32.02 -54.70
CA SER A 16 22.12 30.87 -53.84
C SER A 16 22.93 30.85 -52.53
N LEU A 17 24.16 31.36 -52.56
CA LEU A 17 24.99 31.57 -51.36
C LEU A 17 24.51 32.77 -50.53
N ALA A 18 23.99 33.81 -51.18
CA ALA A 18 23.40 34.97 -50.50
C ALA A 18 22.14 34.60 -49.71
N THR A 19 21.32 33.65 -50.19
CA THR A 19 20.15 33.12 -49.45
C THR A 19 20.51 32.31 -48.19
N LEU A 20 21.75 31.81 -48.08
CA LEU A 20 22.27 31.11 -46.90
C LEU A 20 22.74 32.04 -45.77
N LYS A 21 22.69 33.37 -45.97
CA LYS A 21 22.98 34.38 -44.94
C LYS A 21 21.85 34.43 -43.89
N LEU A 22 21.78 33.43 -43.03
CA LEU A 22 20.77 33.34 -41.97
C LEU A 22 20.99 34.42 -40.89
N ARG A 23 19.95 35.24 -40.67
CA ARG A 23 19.86 36.31 -39.67
C ARG A 23 19.92 35.73 -38.25
N PHE A 24 21.01 35.97 -37.51
CA PHE A 24 21.05 35.69 -36.07
C PHE A 24 20.28 36.77 -35.30
N LYS A 25 19.19 36.36 -34.64
CA LYS A 25 18.48 37.19 -33.64
C LYS A 25 18.50 36.45 -32.32
N SER A 26 19.11 37.05 -31.28
CA SER A 26 19.20 36.44 -29.95
C SER A 26 17.83 36.02 -29.39
N SER A 27 16.78 36.81 -29.59
CA SER A 27 15.42 36.45 -29.14
C SER A 27 14.85 35.20 -29.84
N LYS A 28 15.09 35.03 -31.14
CA LYS A 28 14.62 33.85 -31.89
C LYS A 28 15.40 32.59 -31.52
N GLN A 29 16.71 32.70 -31.24
CA GLN A 29 17.51 31.56 -30.77
C GLN A 29 17.06 31.14 -29.37
N PHE A 30 16.89 32.09 -28.45
CA PHE A 30 16.39 31.81 -27.10
C PHE A 30 15.08 31.02 -27.12
N TRP A 31 14.06 31.49 -27.86
CA TRP A 31 12.78 30.80 -27.96
C TRP A 31 12.88 29.42 -28.64
N ARG A 32 13.80 29.25 -29.60
CA ARG A 32 14.06 27.95 -30.23
C ARG A 32 14.64 26.95 -29.24
N LEU A 33 15.66 27.36 -28.47
CA LEU A 33 16.31 26.54 -27.44
C LEU A 33 15.33 26.23 -26.30
N PHE A 34 14.62 27.26 -25.82
CA PHE A 34 13.60 27.12 -24.80
C PHE A 34 12.50 26.15 -25.21
N ARG A 35 11.96 26.28 -26.44
CA ARG A 35 10.92 25.37 -26.94
C ARG A 35 11.41 23.92 -27.04
N ARG A 36 12.65 23.70 -27.52
CA ARG A 36 13.25 22.36 -27.58
C ARG A 36 13.39 21.75 -26.18
N GLY A 37 13.90 22.52 -25.21
CA GLY A 37 14.00 22.09 -23.81
C GLY A 37 12.64 21.83 -23.16
N PHE A 38 11.67 22.72 -23.40
CA PHE A 38 10.31 22.62 -22.87
C PHE A 38 9.57 21.38 -23.37
N ILE A 39 9.68 21.02 -24.65
CA ILE A 39 9.07 19.80 -25.19
C ILE A 39 9.62 18.56 -24.47
N ARG A 40 10.94 18.47 -24.27
CA ARG A 40 11.56 17.34 -23.56
C ARG A 40 11.13 17.28 -22.10
N TRP A 41 11.09 18.43 -21.42
CA TRP A 41 10.59 18.54 -20.05
C TRP A 41 9.12 18.13 -19.93
N LEU A 42 8.28 18.52 -20.90
CA LEU A 42 6.86 18.14 -20.93
C LEU A 42 6.69 16.63 -21.08
N ILE A 43 7.47 15.98 -21.94
CA ILE A 43 7.46 14.51 -22.09
C ILE A 43 7.80 13.83 -20.76
N THR A 44 8.88 14.25 -20.09
CA THR A 44 9.26 13.69 -18.79
C THR A 44 8.17 13.92 -17.74
N SER A 45 7.54 15.11 -17.73
CA SER A 45 6.46 15.44 -16.80
C SER A 45 5.21 14.57 -17.00
N VAL A 46 4.85 14.27 -18.26
CA VAL A 46 3.74 13.36 -18.58
C VAL A 46 4.04 11.94 -18.10
N LEU A 47 5.25 11.43 -18.35
CA LEU A 47 5.64 10.09 -17.88
C LEU A 47 5.62 9.98 -16.35
N ILE A 48 6.13 10.98 -15.64
CA ILE A 48 6.10 11.05 -14.18
C ILE A 48 4.66 11.10 -13.66
N SER A 49 3.79 11.86 -14.32
CA SER A 49 2.36 11.94 -13.97
C SER A 49 1.66 10.59 -14.17
N LEU A 50 1.93 9.89 -15.27
CA LEU A 50 1.39 8.55 -15.54
C LEU A 50 1.84 7.54 -14.47
N LEU A 51 3.11 7.59 -14.06
CA LEU A 51 3.63 6.74 -12.99
C LEU A 51 2.91 7.03 -11.67
N TYR A 52 2.78 8.29 -11.29
CA TYR A 52 2.08 8.69 -10.08
C TYR A 52 0.61 8.25 -10.06
N VAL A 53 -0.11 8.46 -11.17
CA VAL A 53 -1.51 8.04 -11.32
C VAL A 53 -1.63 6.53 -11.18
N THR A 54 -0.77 5.77 -11.84
CA THR A 54 -0.75 4.29 -11.76
C THR A 54 -0.57 3.82 -10.31
N ILE A 55 0.40 4.38 -9.58
CA ILE A 55 0.62 4.06 -8.17
C ILE A 55 -0.60 4.46 -7.32
N ARG A 56 -1.22 5.61 -7.58
CA ARG A 56 -2.35 6.10 -6.77
C ARG A 56 -3.65 5.34 -6.99
N VAL A 57 -3.93 4.92 -8.23
CA VAL A 57 -5.11 4.10 -8.54
C VAL A 57 -4.98 2.75 -7.85
N VAL A 58 -3.86 2.06 -8.06
CA VAL A 58 -3.62 0.74 -7.47
C VAL A 58 -3.49 0.78 -5.95
N SER A 59 -3.00 1.87 -5.38
CA SER A 59 -2.97 2.05 -3.91
C SER A 59 -4.35 2.25 -3.27
N LYS A 60 -5.39 2.60 -4.04
CA LYS A 60 -6.76 2.68 -3.53
C LYS A 60 -7.46 1.33 -3.50
N ASP A 61 -7.08 0.44 -4.41
CA ASP A 61 -7.62 -0.91 -4.46
C ASP A 61 -7.07 -1.70 -3.26
N GLN A 62 -7.98 -2.13 -2.37
CA GLN A 62 -7.61 -2.80 -1.12
C GLN A 62 -7.13 -4.24 -1.33
N ASP A 63 -7.30 -4.77 -2.52
CA ASP A 63 -6.95 -6.13 -2.87
C ASP A 63 -6.53 -6.22 -4.34
N MET A 64 -5.28 -6.65 -4.57
CA MET A 64 -4.76 -6.96 -5.90
C MET A 64 -4.62 -8.47 -6.06
N THR A 65 -5.17 -8.97 -7.16
CA THR A 65 -4.92 -10.34 -7.61
C THR A 65 -3.47 -10.54 -8.06
N LYS A 66 -3.04 -11.80 -8.14
CA LYS A 66 -1.68 -12.15 -8.62
C LYS A 66 -1.40 -11.64 -10.04
N GLY A 67 -2.42 -11.64 -10.91
CA GLY A 67 -2.31 -11.13 -12.28
C GLY A 67 -2.16 -9.60 -12.32
N GLU A 68 -2.97 -8.88 -11.54
CA GLU A 68 -2.89 -7.42 -11.43
C GLU A 68 -1.55 -6.97 -10.84
N LYS A 69 -1.00 -7.71 -9.88
CA LYS A 69 0.35 -7.47 -9.34
C LYS A 69 1.44 -7.57 -10.41
N GLN A 70 1.39 -8.60 -11.25
CA GLN A 70 2.36 -8.77 -12.34
C GLN A 70 2.24 -7.65 -13.37
N PHE A 71 1.00 -7.27 -13.72
CA PHE A 71 0.73 -6.18 -14.64
C PHE A 71 1.23 -4.83 -14.10
N PHE A 72 0.91 -4.50 -12.85
CA PHE A 72 1.38 -3.29 -12.18
C PHE A 72 2.91 -3.21 -12.15
N ASN A 73 3.58 -4.29 -11.77
CA ASN A 73 5.04 -4.33 -11.74
C ASN A 73 5.66 -4.11 -13.13
N ALA A 74 5.10 -4.71 -14.17
CA ALA A 74 5.56 -4.54 -15.54
C ALA A 74 5.38 -3.09 -16.03
N VAL A 75 4.19 -2.51 -15.81
CA VAL A 75 3.88 -1.13 -16.21
C VAL A 75 4.76 -0.12 -15.45
N SER A 76 4.88 -0.28 -14.13
CA SER A 76 5.70 0.61 -13.31
C SER A 76 7.18 0.56 -13.73
N LEU A 77 7.73 -0.64 -13.93
CA LEU A 77 9.10 -0.81 -14.40
C LEU A 77 9.33 -0.13 -15.77
N TYR A 78 8.40 -0.32 -16.71
CA TYR A 78 8.49 0.31 -18.03
C TYR A 78 8.47 1.84 -17.93
N LEU A 79 7.56 2.41 -17.14
CA LEU A 79 7.48 3.87 -16.93
C LEU A 79 8.74 4.42 -16.28
N VAL A 80 9.29 3.74 -15.26
CA VAL A 80 10.54 4.13 -14.58
C VAL A 80 11.72 4.16 -15.56
N LEU A 81 11.84 3.14 -16.42
CA LEU A 81 12.88 3.09 -17.46
C LEU A 81 12.72 4.22 -18.49
N MET A 82 11.48 4.48 -18.94
CA MET A 82 11.19 5.56 -19.88
C MET A 82 11.50 6.94 -19.29
N ILE A 83 11.20 7.16 -18.02
CA ILE A 83 11.56 8.40 -17.30
C ILE A 83 13.09 8.54 -17.26
N GLY A 84 13.81 7.48 -16.88
CA GLY A 84 15.27 7.43 -16.87
C GLY A 84 15.90 7.80 -18.21
N MET A 85 15.42 7.21 -19.31
CA MET A 85 15.89 7.52 -20.66
C MET A 85 15.56 8.97 -21.07
N SER A 86 14.34 9.44 -20.77
CA SER A 86 13.93 10.81 -21.11
C SER A 86 14.80 11.87 -20.43
N LEU A 87 15.24 11.61 -19.20
CA LEU A 87 16.10 12.50 -18.44
C LEU A 87 17.52 12.50 -19.01
N THR A 88 18.09 11.33 -19.33
CA THR A 88 19.42 11.23 -19.97
C THR A 88 19.45 11.98 -21.30
N PHE A 89 18.52 11.71 -22.21
CA PHE A 89 18.44 12.43 -23.50
C PHE A 89 18.15 13.93 -23.31
N GLY A 90 17.35 14.26 -22.30
CA GLY A 90 17.08 15.63 -21.90
C GLY A 90 18.36 16.36 -21.52
N PHE A 91 19.15 15.76 -20.63
CA PHE A 91 20.44 16.29 -20.23
C PHE A 91 21.36 16.36 -21.43
N GLU A 92 21.74 15.25 -22.09
CA GLU A 92 22.70 15.21 -23.20
C GLU A 92 22.54 16.37 -24.19
N ALA A 93 21.31 16.64 -24.61
CA ALA A 93 21.04 17.73 -25.53
C ALA A 93 21.28 19.15 -24.93
N MET A 94 21.05 19.35 -23.63
CA MET A 94 21.47 20.57 -22.93
C MET A 94 23.00 20.71 -22.91
N ALA A 95 23.76 19.63 -22.75
CA ALA A 95 25.23 19.69 -22.84
C ALA A 95 25.71 20.06 -24.25
N ILE A 96 25.07 19.51 -25.28
CA ILE A 96 25.33 19.85 -26.69
C ILE A 96 25.08 21.34 -26.94
N ASP A 97 24.03 21.93 -26.38
CA ASP A 97 23.76 23.37 -26.51
C ASP A 97 24.79 24.21 -25.72
N LEU A 98 25.17 23.78 -24.51
CA LEU A 98 26.13 24.47 -23.65
C LEU A 98 27.58 24.43 -24.18
N ARG A 99 27.95 23.43 -24.98
CA ARG A 99 29.34 23.25 -25.46
C ARG A 99 29.87 24.49 -26.18
N TRP A 100 29.02 25.16 -26.96
CA TRP A 100 29.38 26.37 -27.71
C TRP A 100 29.76 27.53 -26.80
N TRP A 101 29.05 27.67 -25.68
CA TRP A 101 29.35 28.67 -24.68
C TRP A 101 30.63 28.33 -23.87
N ILE A 102 30.86 27.05 -23.60
CA ILE A 102 32.09 26.57 -22.94
C ILE A 102 33.32 26.82 -23.83
N LEU A 103 33.19 26.63 -25.15
CA LEU A 103 34.23 26.86 -26.16
C LEU A 103 34.51 28.35 -26.42
N SER A 104 33.53 29.24 -26.20
CA SER A 104 33.71 30.68 -26.45
C SER A 104 34.44 31.41 -25.32
N ARG A 105 34.58 30.78 -24.13
CA ARG A 105 35.12 31.44 -22.94
C ARG A 105 36.64 31.63 -22.95
N ARG A 106 37.38 30.67 -23.51
CA ARG A 106 38.86 30.63 -23.46
C ARG A 106 39.42 29.86 -24.66
N GLU A 107 40.65 30.18 -25.02
CA GLU A 107 41.45 29.36 -25.93
C GLU A 107 41.76 27.99 -25.31
N ARG A 108 41.58 26.93 -26.09
CA ARG A 108 41.80 25.54 -25.68
C ARG A 108 42.64 24.81 -26.72
N SER A 109 43.33 23.75 -26.28
CA SER A 109 44.04 22.87 -27.20
C SER A 109 43.04 22.13 -28.11
N LEU A 110 43.47 21.72 -29.30
CA LEU A 110 42.62 20.99 -30.25
C LEU A 110 42.03 19.72 -29.64
N ARG A 111 42.79 18.99 -28.81
CA ARG A 111 42.31 17.78 -28.12
C ARG A 111 41.20 18.06 -27.11
N ASP A 112 41.28 19.18 -26.40
CA ASP A 112 40.21 19.63 -25.50
C ASP A 112 38.97 20.06 -26.28
N ILE A 113 39.15 20.73 -27.43
CA ILE A 113 38.04 21.16 -28.30
C ILE A 113 37.32 19.95 -28.89
N ASP A 114 38.04 18.97 -29.41
CA ASP A 114 37.50 17.73 -29.98
C ASP A 114 36.69 16.95 -28.94
N THR A 115 37.20 16.85 -27.71
CA THR A 115 36.48 16.16 -26.62
C THR A 115 35.24 16.93 -26.15
N ILE A 116 35.27 18.27 -26.14
CA ILE A 116 34.09 19.11 -25.81
C ILE A 116 33.05 19.08 -26.95
N LEU A 117 33.50 18.89 -28.19
CA LEU A 117 32.62 18.75 -29.34
C LEU A 117 31.83 17.45 -29.27
N HIS A 118 32.44 16.38 -28.75
CA HIS A 118 31.84 15.09 -28.40
C HIS A 118 31.31 15.01 -26.95
N ALA A 119 30.80 16.14 -26.42
CA ALA A 119 30.21 16.22 -25.08
C ALA A 119 28.81 15.59 -24.96
N ASP A 120 28.29 15.05 -26.06
CA ASP A 120 27.07 14.24 -26.13
C ASP A 120 27.23 12.91 -25.40
N SER A 121 28.45 12.36 -25.32
CA SER A 121 28.70 11.11 -24.61
C SER A 121 29.30 11.32 -23.22
N LEU A 122 28.67 10.69 -22.22
CA LEU A 122 29.11 10.66 -20.83
C LEU A 122 30.51 10.02 -20.68
N THR A 123 30.88 9.07 -21.55
CA THR A 123 32.17 8.37 -21.51
C THR A 123 33.32 9.26 -21.98
N THR A 124 33.08 10.13 -22.96
CA THR A 124 34.06 11.12 -23.41
C THR A 124 34.28 12.17 -22.32
N VAL A 125 33.22 12.65 -21.68
CA VAL A 125 33.31 13.63 -20.58
C VAL A 125 33.99 13.03 -19.33
N SER A 126 33.72 11.77 -18.99
CA SER A 126 34.39 11.09 -17.87
C SER A 126 35.88 10.84 -18.15
N SER A 127 36.23 10.48 -19.40
CA SER A 127 37.63 10.34 -19.81
C SER A 127 38.40 11.67 -19.77
N LEU A 128 37.72 12.78 -20.04
CA LEU A 128 38.29 14.12 -19.95
C LEU A 128 38.54 14.51 -18.50
N LEU A 129 37.55 14.25 -17.63
CA LEU A 129 37.67 14.47 -16.20
C LEU A 129 38.85 13.68 -15.61
N GLY A 130 38.92 12.38 -15.90
CA GLY A 130 40.01 11.51 -15.42
C GLY A 130 41.40 12.00 -15.84
N ARG A 131 41.55 12.41 -17.11
CA ARG A 131 42.82 12.97 -17.62
C ARG A 131 43.21 14.28 -16.94
N LYS A 132 42.26 15.21 -16.77
CA LYS A 132 42.50 16.53 -16.15
C LYS A 132 42.78 16.41 -14.65
N VAL A 133 42.09 15.50 -13.95
CA VAL A 133 42.35 15.18 -12.53
C VAL A 133 43.71 14.53 -12.36
N TRP A 134 44.07 13.56 -13.19
CA TRP A 134 45.38 12.91 -13.17
C TRP A 134 46.53 13.91 -13.42
N TYR A 135 46.36 14.80 -14.40
CA TYR A 135 47.32 15.87 -14.68
C TYR A 135 47.47 16.83 -13.48
N LYS A 136 46.36 17.20 -12.83
CA LYS A 136 46.36 18.06 -11.63
C LYS A 136 47.05 17.39 -10.44
N ILE A 137 46.81 16.10 -10.20
CA ILE A 137 47.46 15.31 -9.15
C ILE A 137 48.97 15.19 -9.42
N LYS A 138 49.35 14.94 -10.67
CA LYS A 138 50.76 14.74 -11.06
C LYS A 138 51.57 16.03 -11.06
N GLN A 139 50.97 17.18 -11.38
CA GLN A 139 51.70 18.42 -11.63
C GLN A 139 51.56 19.48 -10.53
N PHE A 140 50.83 19.21 -9.44
CA PHE A 140 50.67 20.04 -8.22
C PHE A 140 50.57 21.55 -8.48
N THR A 141 49.96 21.96 -9.59
CA THR A 141 49.81 23.36 -9.99
C THR A 141 48.37 23.80 -9.71
N TRP A 142 48.23 24.84 -8.89
CA TRP A 142 46.93 25.35 -8.43
C TRP A 142 46.42 26.44 -9.37
N ASP A 143 46.00 26.02 -10.57
CA ASP A 143 45.38 26.93 -11.56
C ASP A 143 43.84 26.91 -11.39
N TRP A 144 43.25 28.05 -11.02
CA TRP A 144 41.82 28.19 -10.69
C TRP A 144 40.89 27.79 -11.85
N ASP A 145 41.35 27.97 -13.08
CA ASP A 145 40.57 27.70 -14.28
C ASP A 145 40.41 26.20 -14.59
N LEU A 146 41.44 25.40 -14.29
CA LEU A 146 41.37 23.94 -14.40
C LEU A 146 40.30 23.39 -13.45
N GLY A 147 40.14 24.03 -12.29
CA GLY A 147 39.08 23.73 -11.33
C GLY A 147 37.67 23.90 -11.91
N THR A 148 37.40 24.99 -12.63
CA THR A 148 36.03 25.26 -13.16
C THR A 148 35.56 24.22 -14.19
N MET A 149 36.46 23.72 -15.04
CA MET A 149 36.14 22.67 -16.01
C MET A 149 35.91 21.32 -15.32
N ILE A 150 36.79 20.96 -14.37
CA ILE A 150 36.65 19.75 -13.55
C ILE A 150 35.31 19.78 -12.81
N MET A 151 34.95 20.90 -12.20
CA MET A 151 33.66 21.08 -11.51
C MET A 151 32.46 20.98 -12.45
N SER A 152 32.55 21.49 -13.68
CA SER A 152 31.47 21.39 -14.66
C SER A 152 31.27 19.96 -15.14
N CYS A 153 32.35 19.22 -15.39
CA CYS A 153 32.29 17.80 -15.76
C CYS A 153 31.81 16.93 -14.59
N LEU A 154 32.26 17.21 -13.36
CA LEU A 154 31.79 16.52 -12.15
C LEU A 154 30.31 16.76 -11.92
N LEU A 155 29.87 18.03 -11.98
CA LEU A 155 28.46 18.39 -11.81
C LEU A 155 27.59 17.69 -12.86
N TRP A 156 28.04 17.64 -14.11
CA TRP A 156 27.36 16.94 -15.18
C TRP A 156 27.18 15.44 -14.92
N ILE A 157 28.25 14.77 -14.48
CA ILE A 157 28.22 13.34 -14.15
C ILE A 157 27.34 13.09 -12.92
N LEU A 158 27.46 13.92 -11.88
CA LEU A 158 26.65 13.82 -10.67
C LEU A 158 25.17 14.06 -10.94
N LEU A 159 24.80 14.96 -11.86
CA LEU A 159 23.41 15.18 -12.25
C LEU A 159 22.83 13.95 -12.95
N ASN A 160 23.58 13.33 -13.87
CA ASN A 160 23.14 12.12 -14.55
C ASN A 160 23.03 10.93 -13.60
N ILE A 161 24.06 10.66 -12.79
CA ILE A 161 24.05 9.56 -11.81
C ILE A 161 22.98 9.81 -10.74
N GLY A 162 22.90 11.03 -10.21
CA GLY A 162 21.94 11.42 -9.18
C GLY A 162 20.49 11.29 -9.65
N ALA A 163 20.19 11.65 -10.91
CA ALA A 163 18.87 11.44 -11.49
C ALA A 163 18.52 9.95 -11.59
N GLN A 164 19.45 9.09 -12.03
CA GLN A 164 19.20 7.64 -12.11
C GLN A 164 19.01 7.02 -10.73
N VAL A 165 19.80 7.45 -9.72
CA VAL A 165 19.63 7.01 -8.33
C VAL A 165 18.27 7.45 -7.78
N ALA A 166 17.88 8.71 -7.98
CA ALA A 166 16.58 9.22 -7.53
C ALA A 166 15.41 8.45 -8.15
N ILE A 167 15.49 8.11 -9.44
CA ILE A 167 14.47 7.30 -10.13
C ILE A 167 14.44 5.87 -9.58
N ALA A 168 15.60 5.24 -9.37
CA ALA A 168 15.66 3.91 -8.76
C ALA A 168 15.08 3.91 -7.33
N SER A 169 15.31 5.00 -6.57
CA SER A 169 14.73 5.19 -5.25
C SER A 169 13.20 5.30 -5.27
N VAL A 170 12.57 5.76 -6.37
CA VAL A 170 11.09 5.75 -6.51
C VAL A 170 10.55 4.33 -6.35
N GLY A 171 11.23 3.32 -6.90
CA GLY A 171 10.85 1.91 -6.76
C GLY A 171 10.89 1.38 -5.32
N LEU A 172 11.59 2.05 -4.41
CA LEU A 172 11.66 1.71 -2.98
C LEU A 172 10.58 2.40 -2.13
N THR A 173 9.87 3.38 -2.69
CA THR A 173 8.89 4.19 -1.93
C THR A 173 7.51 3.55 -1.80
N TYR A 174 7.28 2.47 -2.54
CA TYR A 174 6.08 1.66 -2.49
C TYR A 174 6.45 0.19 -2.35
N SER A 175 5.70 -0.55 -1.54
CA SER A 175 5.82 -2.00 -1.39
C SER A 175 4.49 -2.67 -1.67
N VAL A 176 4.55 -3.89 -2.21
CA VAL A 176 3.37 -4.74 -2.36
C VAL A 176 3.33 -5.66 -1.14
N ASP A 177 2.58 -5.23 -0.13
CA ASP A 177 2.43 -5.94 1.14
C ASP A 177 1.20 -6.85 1.10
N THR A 178 1.05 -7.72 2.10
CA THR A 178 -0.18 -8.50 2.29
C THR A 178 -1.34 -7.60 2.71
N ALA A 179 -2.54 -7.85 2.20
CA ALA A 179 -3.77 -7.22 2.65
C ALA A 179 -4.02 -7.63 4.11
N GLU A 180 -4.07 -6.64 5.02
CA GLU A 180 -4.22 -6.89 6.46
C GLU A 180 -5.64 -6.66 6.99
N LYS A 181 -6.51 -6.08 6.17
CA LYS A 181 -7.87 -5.64 6.55
C LYS A 181 -8.95 -6.53 5.96
N MET A 182 -8.93 -6.71 4.65
CA MET A 182 -9.90 -7.52 3.91
C MET A 182 -9.19 -8.72 3.29
N ALA A 183 -9.84 -9.88 3.35
CA ALA A 183 -9.43 -11.07 2.64
C ALA A 183 -9.99 -11.03 1.21
N HIS A 184 -9.21 -11.56 0.28
CA HIS A 184 -9.70 -11.88 -1.04
C HIS A 184 -10.59 -13.13 -0.94
N MET A 185 -11.88 -13.01 -1.20
CA MET A 185 -12.79 -14.15 -1.20
C MET A 185 -12.74 -14.85 -2.56
N SER A 186 -12.31 -16.11 -2.58
CA SER A 186 -12.23 -16.93 -3.79
C SER A 186 -13.04 -18.21 -3.62
N ARG A 187 -13.79 -18.63 -4.65
CA ARG A 187 -14.55 -19.88 -4.56
C ARG A 187 -13.62 -21.07 -4.38
N GLY A 188 -13.78 -21.81 -3.30
CA GLY A 188 -12.88 -22.91 -2.94
C GLY A 188 -13.38 -23.74 -1.77
N ASN A 189 -12.53 -24.62 -1.27
CA ASN A 189 -12.84 -25.43 -0.11
C ASN A 189 -12.65 -24.60 1.16
N VAL A 190 -13.72 -24.42 1.93
CA VAL A 190 -13.77 -23.68 3.19
C VAL A 190 -13.95 -24.65 4.33
N SER A 191 -13.26 -24.38 5.44
CA SER A 191 -13.40 -25.11 6.69
C SER A 191 -14.49 -24.45 7.55
N TYR A 192 -15.50 -25.24 7.92
CA TYR A 192 -16.59 -24.86 8.82
C TYR A 192 -16.52 -25.72 10.09
N PRO A 193 -16.83 -25.19 11.27
CA PRO A 193 -16.97 -26.02 12.46
C PRO A 193 -18.21 -26.91 12.36
N ASN A 194 -18.09 -28.16 12.79
CA ASN A 194 -19.25 -29.06 12.88
C ASN A 194 -20.19 -28.63 14.03
N MET A 195 -21.33 -28.02 13.70
CA MET A 195 -22.32 -27.52 14.68
C MET A 195 -23.54 -28.45 14.87
N THR A 196 -23.34 -29.76 14.69
CA THR A 196 -24.40 -30.77 14.88
C THR A 196 -24.67 -31.17 16.33
N GLN A 197 -23.68 -31.02 17.21
CA GLN A 197 -23.78 -31.27 18.65
C GLN A 197 -22.59 -30.63 19.36
N PHE A 198 -22.62 -30.59 20.69
CA PHE A 198 -21.43 -30.24 21.47
C PHE A 198 -20.45 -31.41 21.47
N PHE A 199 -19.17 -31.14 21.18
CA PHE A 199 -18.10 -32.13 21.22
C PHE A 199 -17.27 -31.97 22.52
N PRO A 200 -17.39 -32.90 23.49
CA PRO A 200 -16.60 -32.83 24.72
C PRO A 200 -15.10 -32.99 24.45
N VAL A 201 -14.27 -32.23 25.19
CA VAL A 201 -12.81 -32.13 24.96
C VAL A 201 -12.08 -33.48 25.10
N LYS A 202 -12.46 -34.28 26.08
CA LYS A 202 -11.93 -35.63 26.33
C LYS A 202 -13.03 -36.52 26.88
N LEU A 203 -13.16 -37.70 26.31
CA LEU A 203 -14.06 -38.75 26.79
C LEU A 203 -13.27 -39.71 27.69
N PRO A 204 -13.75 -40.03 28.91
CA PRO A 204 -13.13 -41.05 29.74
C PRO A 204 -13.15 -42.42 29.06
N ASP A 205 -11.97 -43.03 28.91
CA ASP A 205 -11.71 -44.44 28.56
C ASP A 205 -12.66 -45.11 27.55
N GLY A 206 -12.53 -44.83 26.24
CA GLY A 206 -12.97 -45.68 25.11
C GLY A 206 -14.44 -46.19 25.05
N ARG A 207 -15.24 -45.95 26.10
CA ARG A 207 -16.58 -46.46 26.38
C ARG A 207 -17.58 -45.31 26.48
N ALA A 208 -17.12 -44.10 26.78
CA ALA A 208 -17.94 -42.91 26.71
C ALA A 208 -18.15 -42.53 25.23
N SER A 209 -19.41 -42.57 24.78
CA SER A 209 -19.80 -42.13 23.45
C SER A 209 -19.85 -40.60 23.38
N ILE A 210 -19.43 -40.02 22.24
CA ILE A 210 -19.65 -38.60 21.91
C ILE A 210 -21.16 -38.23 22.03
N ASN A 211 -22.03 -39.23 21.87
CA ASN A 211 -23.49 -39.07 21.95
C ASN A 211 -24.03 -39.10 23.40
N ASN A 212 -23.16 -39.05 24.42
CA ASN A 212 -23.62 -38.97 25.80
C ASN A 212 -24.19 -37.58 26.09
N LEU A 213 -25.52 -37.51 26.24
CA LEU A 213 -26.25 -36.26 26.47
C LEU A 213 -25.74 -35.50 27.70
N GLY A 214 -25.44 -36.18 28.81
CA GLY A 214 -24.94 -35.53 30.02
C GLY A 214 -23.58 -34.85 29.79
N ALA A 215 -22.72 -35.47 28.96
CA ALA A 215 -21.44 -34.86 28.57
C ALA A 215 -21.65 -33.63 27.67
N GLN A 216 -22.62 -33.67 26.76
CA GLN A 216 -22.96 -32.53 25.90
C GLN A 216 -23.53 -31.35 26.70
N GLN A 217 -24.43 -31.62 27.64
CA GLN A 217 -25.01 -30.62 28.53
C GLN A 217 -23.95 -29.95 29.42
N TYR A 218 -23.04 -30.74 30.01
CA TYR A 218 -21.90 -30.20 30.76
C TYR A 218 -20.97 -29.37 29.87
N THR A 219 -20.72 -29.82 28.64
CA THR A 219 -19.89 -29.09 27.66
C THR A 219 -20.54 -27.76 27.27
N ALA A 220 -21.85 -27.72 27.04
CA ALA A 220 -22.60 -26.50 26.76
C ALA A 220 -22.44 -25.46 27.88
N ASN A 221 -22.58 -25.88 29.15
CA ASN A 221 -22.34 -25.01 30.30
C ASN A 221 -20.90 -24.50 30.38
N SER A 222 -19.92 -25.40 30.18
CA SER A 222 -18.49 -25.03 30.17
C SER A 222 -18.15 -24.05 29.05
N PHE A 223 -18.72 -24.23 27.86
CA PHE A 223 -18.53 -23.34 26.71
C PHE A 223 -19.19 -21.98 26.93
N GLY A 224 -20.36 -21.90 27.54
CA GLY A 224 -20.95 -20.63 27.94
C GLY A 224 -20.12 -19.90 29.02
N MET A 225 -19.47 -20.64 29.93
CA MET A 225 -18.48 -20.05 30.85
C MET A 225 -17.27 -19.47 30.14
N MET A 226 -16.80 -20.10 29.05
CA MET A 226 -15.69 -19.58 28.23
C MET A 226 -16.02 -18.27 27.53
N ALA A 227 -17.30 -17.92 27.40
CA ALA A 227 -17.71 -16.65 26.79
C ALA A 227 -17.09 -15.43 27.48
N SER A 228 -16.85 -15.49 28.79
CA SER A 228 -16.16 -14.41 29.52
C SER A 228 -14.71 -14.19 29.09
N ASN A 229 -14.09 -15.17 28.42
CA ASN A 229 -12.74 -15.07 27.86
C ASN A 229 -12.73 -14.67 26.38
N LEU A 230 -13.89 -14.70 25.71
CA LEU A 230 -14.03 -14.24 24.34
C LEU A 230 -14.09 -12.71 24.32
N TRP A 231 -13.58 -12.11 23.25
CA TRP A 231 -13.68 -10.66 23.12
C TRP A 231 -15.13 -10.31 22.73
N SER A 232 -15.76 -9.43 23.50
CA SER A 232 -17.11 -8.94 23.22
C SER A 232 -17.14 -7.42 23.03
N THR A 233 -18.06 -6.92 22.21
CA THR A 233 -18.21 -5.49 21.94
C THR A 233 -19.66 -5.10 21.62
N THR A 234 -19.98 -3.83 21.81
CA THR A 234 -21.22 -3.20 21.32
C THR A 234 -21.00 -2.37 20.05
N GLN A 235 -19.80 -2.45 19.48
CA GLN A 235 -19.48 -1.86 18.18
C GLN A 235 -20.18 -2.59 17.03
N PRO A 236 -20.41 -1.90 15.89
CA PRO A 236 -21.05 -2.52 14.74
C PRO A 236 -20.29 -3.76 14.25
N ILE A 237 -21.07 -4.73 13.77
CA ILE A 237 -20.57 -5.96 13.18
C ILE A 237 -19.64 -5.62 12.00
N PRO A 238 -18.44 -6.23 11.91
CA PRO A 238 -17.52 -6.03 10.79
C PRO A 238 -18.14 -6.38 9.44
N GLU A 239 -17.70 -5.69 8.40
CA GLU A 239 -18.09 -6.04 7.04
C GLU A 239 -17.60 -7.46 6.67
N PRO A 240 -18.37 -8.23 5.88
CA PRO A 240 -17.94 -9.54 5.39
C PRO A 240 -16.58 -9.45 4.69
N ALA A 241 -15.81 -10.54 4.75
CA ALA A 241 -14.42 -10.65 4.30
C ALA A 241 -13.37 -9.89 5.14
N THR A 242 -13.76 -9.22 6.22
CA THR A 242 -12.77 -8.66 7.16
C THR A 242 -11.92 -9.77 7.79
N ILE A 243 -10.60 -9.64 7.75
CA ILE A 243 -9.68 -10.64 8.30
C ILE A 243 -9.82 -10.71 9.82
N TYR A 244 -10.07 -11.91 10.34
CA TYR A 244 -10.13 -12.17 11.77
C TYR A 244 -8.71 -12.30 12.34
N LYS A 245 -8.46 -11.63 13.48
CA LYS A 245 -7.20 -11.73 14.22
C LYS A 245 -7.51 -11.93 15.70
N SER A 246 -7.22 -13.13 16.20
CA SER A 246 -7.47 -13.50 17.60
C SER A 246 -6.88 -12.46 18.57
N GLY A 247 -7.70 -12.02 19.53
CA GLY A 247 -7.34 -11.01 20.53
C GLY A 247 -7.37 -9.55 20.04
N LEU A 248 -7.60 -9.30 18.75
CA LEU A 248 -7.77 -7.96 18.17
C LEU A 248 -9.19 -7.73 17.63
N THR A 249 -9.91 -8.80 17.30
CA THR A 249 -11.25 -8.76 16.71
C THR A 249 -12.27 -9.42 17.65
N ALA A 250 -13.48 -8.86 17.74
CA ALA A 250 -14.52 -9.34 18.65
C ALA A 250 -15.20 -10.62 18.15
N ASP A 251 -15.46 -11.55 19.05
CA ASP A 251 -16.20 -12.79 18.75
C ASP A 251 -17.71 -12.57 18.90
N LEU A 252 -18.12 -11.72 19.86
CA LEU A 252 -19.52 -11.50 20.25
C LEU A 252 -19.90 -10.03 20.14
N PHE A 253 -21.07 -9.76 19.57
CA PHE A 253 -21.59 -8.41 19.31
C PHE A 253 -22.93 -8.21 20.00
N GLY A 254 -23.00 -7.26 20.94
CA GLY A 254 -24.25 -6.85 21.57
C GLY A 254 -25.00 -5.91 20.62
N ILE A 255 -26.25 -6.26 20.27
CA ILE A 255 -27.08 -5.43 19.39
C ILE A 255 -27.95 -4.50 20.23
N ASP A 256 -28.75 -5.10 21.11
CA ASP A 256 -29.64 -4.38 22.03
C ASP A 256 -29.44 -4.90 23.47
N GLU A 257 -30.14 -4.33 24.44
CA GLU A 257 -30.11 -4.75 25.85
C GLU A 257 -30.63 -6.19 26.09
N ARG A 258 -31.12 -6.88 25.07
CA ARG A 258 -31.68 -8.25 25.19
C ARG A 258 -31.12 -9.25 24.19
N SER A 259 -30.20 -8.84 23.34
CA SER A 259 -29.75 -9.65 22.21
C SER A 259 -28.25 -9.59 21.98
N TRP A 260 -27.71 -10.75 21.64
CA TRP A 260 -26.30 -10.90 21.27
C TRP A 260 -26.17 -11.72 20.00
N VAL A 261 -25.19 -11.35 19.18
CA VAL A 261 -24.90 -11.99 17.90
C VAL A 261 -23.48 -12.53 17.86
N PHE A 262 -23.36 -13.73 17.29
CA PHE A 262 -22.10 -14.34 16.88
C PHE A 262 -22.02 -14.33 15.35
N VAL A 263 -20.86 -13.94 14.83
CA VAL A 263 -20.58 -13.92 13.39
C VAL A 263 -19.65 -15.07 13.07
N PHE A 264 -20.06 -15.95 12.17
CA PHE A 264 -19.22 -17.07 11.77
C PHE A 264 -18.04 -16.60 10.93
N MET A 265 -16.93 -17.30 11.07
CA MET A 265 -15.75 -17.11 10.24
C MET A 265 -15.69 -18.18 9.16
N ASP A 266 -15.32 -17.78 7.96
CA ASP A 266 -14.86 -18.68 6.92
C ASP A 266 -13.35 -18.84 7.09
N THR A 267 -12.88 -20.08 7.14
CA THR A 267 -11.46 -20.37 7.30
C THR A 267 -10.94 -21.13 6.09
N SER A 268 -9.77 -20.73 5.60
CA SER A 268 -9.10 -21.40 4.49
C SER A 268 -8.80 -22.87 4.85
N SER A 269 -8.76 -23.74 3.85
CA SER A 269 -8.56 -25.18 4.06
C SER A 269 -7.24 -25.57 4.75
N ASP A 270 -6.24 -24.68 4.71
CA ASP A 270 -4.97 -24.82 5.41
C ASP A 270 -5.02 -24.30 6.87
N GLY A 271 -6.13 -23.71 7.30
CA GLY A 271 -6.30 -23.13 8.64
C GLY A 271 -5.53 -21.83 8.88
N LEU A 272 -4.88 -21.26 7.85
CA LEU A 272 -3.97 -20.13 8.03
C LEU A 272 -4.68 -18.77 8.01
N THR A 273 -5.82 -18.66 7.32
CA THR A 273 -6.54 -17.40 7.14
C THR A 273 -8.01 -17.59 7.48
N SER A 274 -8.50 -16.77 8.40
CA SER A 274 -9.92 -16.69 8.74
C SER A 274 -10.44 -15.28 8.48
N ALA A 275 -11.64 -15.17 7.94
CA ALA A 275 -12.32 -13.91 7.71
C ALA A 275 -13.78 -14.00 8.16
N TYR A 276 -14.35 -12.88 8.58
CA TYR A 276 -15.77 -12.81 8.90
C TYR A 276 -16.61 -13.14 7.66
N SER A 277 -17.56 -14.05 7.81
CA SER A 277 -18.57 -14.34 6.79
C SER A 277 -19.77 -13.40 6.96
N ASP A 278 -20.73 -13.50 6.04
CA ASP A 278 -22.04 -12.85 6.13
C ASP A 278 -23.03 -13.63 7.01
N ARG A 279 -22.59 -14.74 7.62
CA ARG A 279 -23.42 -15.64 8.42
C ARG A 279 -23.40 -15.22 9.88
N THR A 280 -24.58 -15.07 10.45
CA THR A 280 -24.76 -14.66 11.84
C THR A 280 -25.77 -15.54 12.54
N ILE A 281 -25.65 -15.63 13.86
CA ILE A 281 -26.65 -16.29 14.72
C ILE A 281 -26.89 -15.40 15.93
N GLU A 282 -28.15 -15.35 16.37
CA GLU A 282 -28.60 -14.45 17.42
C GLU A 282 -29.15 -15.24 18.61
N SER A 283 -28.82 -14.79 19.82
CA SER A 283 -29.49 -15.17 21.05
C SER A 283 -30.29 -13.99 21.59
N THR A 284 -31.57 -14.23 21.86
CA THR A 284 -32.49 -13.25 22.44
C THR A 284 -33.07 -13.78 23.75
N SER A 285 -33.38 -12.86 24.66
CA SER A 285 -34.04 -13.19 25.93
C SER A 285 -35.26 -12.32 26.20
N ILE A 286 -36.24 -12.92 26.87
CA ILE A 286 -37.39 -12.22 27.44
C ILE A 286 -37.50 -12.68 28.89
N CYS A 287 -37.22 -11.79 29.83
CA CYS A 287 -37.20 -12.08 31.24
C CYS A 287 -38.29 -11.31 32.00
N GLU A 288 -38.82 -11.96 33.03
CA GLU A 288 -39.68 -11.36 34.03
C GLU A 288 -38.97 -11.48 35.39
N SER A 289 -38.96 -10.39 36.16
CA SER A 289 -38.40 -10.36 37.52
C SER A 289 -39.51 -10.20 38.55
N TYR A 290 -39.34 -10.87 39.68
CA TYR A 290 -40.33 -10.92 40.74
C TYR A 290 -39.64 -10.80 42.11
N PRO A 291 -40.13 -9.95 43.01
CA PRO A 291 -39.57 -9.84 44.36
C PRO A 291 -39.97 -11.06 45.20
N VAL A 292 -39.01 -11.59 45.96
CA VAL A 292 -39.23 -12.76 46.82
C VAL A 292 -39.64 -12.31 48.23
N LEU A 293 -40.80 -12.76 48.69
CA LEU A 293 -41.38 -12.40 49.99
C LEU A 293 -40.82 -13.27 51.12
N GLU A 294 -40.64 -14.57 50.88
CA GLU A 294 -40.12 -15.53 51.85
C GLU A 294 -39.18 -16.53 51.18
N GLY A 295 -38.13 -16.95 51.90
CA GLY A 295 -37.16 -17.95 51.43
C GLY A 295 -36.05 -17.45 50.51
N GLY A 296 -36.02 -16.14 50.19
CA GLY A 296 -35.08 -15.54 49.26
C GLY A 296 -33.62 -15.46 49.72
N ASN A 297 -33.31 -15.78 50.98
CA ASN A 297 -31.94 -15.83 51.49
C ASN A 297 -31.13 -17.05 51.02
N GLY A 298 -31.74 -17.95 50.23
CA GLY A 298 -31.10 -19.15 49.67
C GLY A 298 -30.95 -20.33 50.65
N ASN A 299 -31.40 -20.20 51.90
CA ASN A 299 -31.35 -21.27 52.90
C ASN A 299 -32.59 -22.18 52.88
N LEU A 300 -33.65 -21.77 52.18
CA LEU A 300 -34.89 -22.52 52.05
C LEU A 300 -35.10 -22.92 50.59
N THR A 301 -35.67 -24.10 50.37
CA THR A 301 -36.04 -24.55 49.02
C THR A 301 -37.40 -24.05 48.59
N ASN A 302 -38.28 -23.67 49.51
CA ASN A 302 -39.59 -23.14 49.18
C ASN A 302 -39.56 -21.60 49.20
N LEU A 303 -39.87 -21.01 48.06
CA LEU A 303 -39.97 -19.57 47.86
C LEU A 303 -41.43 -19.15 47.81
N ASN A 304 -41.71 -17.98 48.36
CA ASN A 304 -42.99 -17.30 48.19
C ASN A 304 -42.75 -15.99 47.43
N ILE A 305 -43.31 -15.87 46.22
CA ILE A 305 -42.98 -14.79 45.27
C ILE A 305 -44.21 -13.93 45.01
N SER A 306 -44.06 -12.61 44.96
CA SER A 306 -45.17 -11.70 44.65
C SER A 306 -45.44 -11.61 43.15
N LYS A 307 -46.69 -11.75 42.74
CA LYS A 307 -47.13 -11.44 41.37
C LYS A 307 -47.73 -10.04 41.32
N ASN A 308 -47.19 -9.16 40.48
CA ASN A 308 -47.68 -7.79 40.23
C ASN A 308 -47.74 -6.86 41.47
N GLY A 309 -46.85 -7.04 42.46
CA GLY A 309 -46.82 -6.18 43.66
C GLY A 309 -48.05 -6.29 44.57
N ASN A 310 -48.99 -7.18 44.25
CA ASN A 310 -50.14 -7.52 45.09
C ASN A 310 -49.82 -8.73 45.97
N SER A 311 -50.61 -8.89 47.02
CA SER A 311 -50.52 -9.98 48.02
C SER A 311 -50.81 -11.39 47.46
N GLU A 312 -51.00 -11.55 46.15
CA GLU A 312 -51.10 -12.85 45.50
C GLU A 312 -49.69 -13.43 45.33
N ALA A 313 -49.36 -14.36 46.22
CA ALA A 313 -48.08 -15.01 46.24
C ALA A 313 -48.16 -16.42 45.63
N PHE A 314 -47.22 -16.77 44.75
CA PHE A 314 -47.09 -18.12 44.22
C PHE A 314 -45.84 -18.80 44.77
N LYS A 315 -45.94 -20.11 44.97
CA LYS A 315 -44.87 -20.91 45.57
C LYS A 315 -43.99 -21.53 44.48
N VAL A 316 -42.69 -21.35 44.60
CA VAL A 316 -41.68 -22.00 43.75
C VAL A 316 -40.79 -22.87 44.62
N LYS A 317 -40.49 -24.08 44.16
CA LYS A 317 -39.59 -25.02 44.85
C LYS A 317 -38.26 -25.06 44.11
N LEU A 318 -37.20 -24.64 44.78
CA LEU A 318 -35.83 -24.70 44.29
C LEU A 318 -35.30 -26.14 44.31
N PRO A 319 -34.37 -26.47 43.40
CA PRO A 319 -33.73 -27.78 43.39
C PRO A 319 -32.77 -28.02 44.55
N ILE A 320 -32.24 -26.95 45.15
CA ILE A 320 -31.34 -27.02 46.30
C ILE A 320 -31.43 -25.72 47.13
N ALA A 321 -31.18 -25.82 48.43
CA ALA A 321 -30.88 -24.67 49.28
C ALA A 321 -29.37 -24.44 49.27
N ALA A 322 -28.92 -23.53 48.42
CA ALA A 322 -27.50 -23.35 48.14
C ALA A 322 -26.79 -22.43 49.17
N GLY A 323 -27.53 -21.62 49.93
CA GLY A 323 -26.97 -20.57 50.81
C GLY A 323 -27.12 -19.14 50.27
N PRO A 324 -26.61 -18.13 51.01
CA PRO A 324 -26.72 -16.70 50.65
C PRO A 324 -25.70 -16.27 49.57
N ASP A 325 -25.87 -15.03 49.08
CA ASP A 325 -24.92 -14.28 48.24
C ASP A 325 -24.46 -14.99 46.95
N GLN A 326 -25.43 -15.54 46.24
CA GLN A 326 -25.20 -16.25 44.97
C GLN A 326 -26.46 -16.29 44.13
N THR A 327 -26.28 -16.57 42.84
CA THR A 327 -27.40 -16.78 41.91
C THR A 327 -27.48 -18.27 41.55
N THR A 328 -28.63 -18.88 41.82
CA THR A 328 -28.91 -20.27 41.45
C THR A 328 -29.78 -20.29 40.21
N PHE A 329 -29.22 -20.73 39.09
CA PHE A 329 -29.94 -20.94 37.83
C PHE A 329 -30.41 -22.38 37.75
N PHE A 330 -31.62 -22.59 37.25
CA PHE A 330 -32.18 -23.90 37.07
C PHE A 330 -33.13 -23.96 35.87
N THR A 331 -33.23 -25.15 35.29
CA THR A 331 -34.04 -25.39 34.10
C THR A 331 -34.49 -26.84 34.06
N VAL A 332 -35.61 -27.09 33.39
CA VAL A 332 -36.02 -28.44 33.00
C VAL A 332 -35.54 -28.66 31.57
N PRO A 333 -34.51 -29.50 31.33
CA PRO A 333 -33.80 -29.55 30.04
C PRO A 333 -34.66 -29.84 28.81
N TYR A 334 -35.82 -30.48 28.99
CA TYR A 334 -36.74 -30.88 27.91
C TYR A 334 -37.96 -29.97 27.77
N THR A 335 -38.15 -29.02 28.68
CA THR A 335 -39.24 -28.05 28.59
C THR A 335 -38.80 -26.91 27.69
N THR A 336 -39.42 -26.79 26.53
CA THR A 336 -39.09 -25.78 25.52
C THR A 336 -40.22 -24.77 25.36
N CYS A 337 -39.87 -23.55 24.97
CA CYS A 337 -40.82 -22.46 24.67
C CYS A 337 -41.01 -22.23 23.16
N GLY A 338 -40.46 -23.12 22.32
CA GLY A 338 -40.37 -22.96 20.87
C GLY A 338 -39.04 -23.53 20.35
N GLU A 339 -38.81 -23.47 19.04
CA GLU A 339 -37.56 -23.97 18.43
C GLU A 339 -36.34 -23.18 18.92
N GLY A 340 -35.31 -23.89 19.42
CA GLY A 340 -34.12 -23.26 19.99
C GLY A 340 -34.40 -22.44 21.25
N CYS A 341 -35.58 -22.59 21.87
CA CYS A 341 -36.01 -21.84 23.04
C CYS A 341 -36.03 -22.72 24.29
N SER A 342 -35.50 -22.21 25.40
CA SER A 342 -35.52 -22.84 26.72
C SER A 342 -35.97 -21.87 27.79
N ILE A 343 -36.61 -22.41 28.82
CA ILE A 343 -37.03 -21.66 30.01
C ILE A 343 -35.94 -21.82 31.07
N VAL A 344 -35.33 -20.72 31.48
CA VAL A 344 -34.37 -20.70 32.59
C VAL A 344 -34.95 -19.85 33.70
N GLU A 345 -34.96 -20.42 34.89
CA GLU A 345 -35.40 -19.76 36.11
C GLU A 345 -34.18 -19.53 36.99
N ALA A 346 -34.21 -18.48 37.79
CA ALA A 346 -33.10 -18.17 38.68
C ALA A 346 -33.57 -17.52 39.98
N LEU A 347 -32.85 -17.82 41.06
CA LEU A 347 -32.93 -17.10 42.31
C LEU A 347 -31.63 -16.34 42.53
N GLU A 348 -31.72 -15.02 42.63
CA GLU A 348 -30.68 -14.13 43.16
C GLU A 348 -30.86 -14.06 44.68
N ALA A 349 -30.06 -14.84 45.41
CA ALA A 349 -30.18 -14.98 46.85
C ALA A 349 -29.58 -13.76 47.56
N SER A 350 -30.39 -13.13 48.41
CA SER A 350 -29.99 -11.94 49.18
C SER A 350 -30.70 -11.93 50.53
N ALA A 351 -30.02 -11.43 51.56
CA ALA A 351 -30.60 -11.27 52.89
C ALA A 351 -31.63 -10.12 52.94
N ASN A 352 -31.44 -9.10 52.09
CA ASN A 352 -32.25 -7.87 52.14
C ASN A 352 -33.21 -7.75 50.95
N GLU A 353 -32.73 -8.05 49.74
CA GLU A 353 -33.47 -7.81 48.49
C GLU A 353 -33.34 -8.99 47.53
N PRO A 354 -33.97 -10.14 47.82
CA PRO A 354 -33.91 -11.30 46.95
C PRO A 354 -34.87 -11.20 45.76
N TRP A 355 -34.39 -11.65 44.59
CA TRP A 355 -35.14 -11.58 43.33
C TRP A 355 -35.23 -12.94 42.66
N TYR A 356 -36.39 -13.23 42.08
CA TYR A 356 -36.63 -14.40 41.27
C TYR A 356 -36.84 -13.99 39.82
N TYR A 357 -36.18 -14.67 38.90
CA TYR A 357 -36.26 -14.40 37.47
C TYR A 357 -36.78 -15.62 36.73
N LYS A 358 -37.60 -15.35 35.71
CA LYS A 358 -38.05 -16.34 34.75
C LYS A 358 -37.81 -15.81 33.35
N CYS A 359 -36.97 -16.52 32.60
CA CYS A 359 -36.48 -16.08 31.30
C CYS A 359 -36.77 -17.12 30.22
N ASN A 360 -37.31 -16.66 29.10
CA ASN A 360 -37.34 -17.42 27.85
C ASN A 360 -36.13 -16.98 27.03
N ILE A 361 -35.20 -17.91 26.78
CA ILE A 361 -34.00 -17.64 25.97
C ILE A 361 -34.13 -18.41 24.67
N THR A 362 -33.97 -17.72 23.56
CA THR A 362 -34.07 -18.29 22.21
C THR A 362 -32.74 -18.12 21.49
N VAL A 363 -32.21 -19.21 20.94
CA VAL A 363 -31.11 -19.19 19.97
C VAL A 363 -31.70 -19.45 18.58
N GLY A 364 -31.69 -18.42 17.75
CA GLY A 364 -32.26 -18.45 16.41
C GLY A 364 -31.48 -19.35 15.43
N PRO A 365 -32.03 -19.63 14.24
CA PRO A 365 -31.28 -20.27 13.17
C PRO A 365 -30.16 -19.35 12.64
N VAL A 366 -29.24 -19.89 11.86
CA VAL A 366 -28.20 -19.12 11.20
C VAL A 366 -28.80 -18.29 10.07
N ILE A 367 -28.58 -16.98 10.11
CA ILE A 367 -28.95 -16.05 9.04
C ILE A 367 -27.91 -16.19 7.92
N ASN A 368 -28.35 -16.21 6.67
CA ASN A 368 -27.53 -16.38 5.44
C ASN A 368 -26.82 -17.74 5.30
N ALA A 369 -27.30 -18.80 5.95
CA ALA A 369 -26.83 -20.16 5.66
C ALA A 369 -27.26 -20.61 4.25
N GLN A 370 -26.30 -20.97 3.40
CA GLN A 370 -26.52 -21.44 2.03
C GLN A 370 -26.60 -22.97 1.94
N ASN A 371 -25.95 -23.68 2.87
CA ASN A 371 -25.85 -25.14 2.90
C ASN A 371 -26.12 -25.67 4.31
N ALA A 372 -26.59 -26.93 4.41
CA ALA A 372 -26.83 -27.58 5.71
C ALA A 372 -25.60 -27.64 6.63
N ASN A 373 -24.39 -27.65 6.06
CA ASN A 373 -23.13 -27.64 6.82
C ASN A 373 -22.82 -26.29 7.49
N GLN A 374 -23.51 -25.21 7.08
CA GLN A 374 -23.35 -23.86 7.64
C GLN A 374 -24.38 -23.57 8.75
N GLU A 375 -25.34 -24.47 8.96
CA GLU A 375 -26.42 -24.31 9.93
C GLU A 375 -26.00 -24.82 11.32
N VAL A 376 -26.60 -24.26 12.36
CA VAL A 376 -26.50 -24.82 13.72
C VAL A 376 -27.71 -25.70 14.00
N SER A 377 -27.43 -26.96 14.32
CA SER A 377 -28.50 -27.94 14.56
C SER A 377 -29.42 -27.54 15.73
N LEU A 378 -30.69 -27.90 15.62
CA LEU A 378 -31.71 -27.60 16.63
C LEU A 378 -31.34 -28.12 18.04
N PRO A 379 -30.81 -29.34 18.22
CA PRO A 379 -30.38 -29.82 19.54
C PRO A 379 -29.28 -28.96 20.16
N LEU A 380 -28.31 -28.50 19.36
CA LEU A 380 -27.24 -27.63 19.83
C LEU A 380 -27.81 -26.28 20.26
N ARG A 381 -28.71 -25.67 19.47
CA ARG A 381 -29.39 -24.42 19.81
C ARG A 381 -30.17 -24.50 21.12
N HIS A 382 -30.94 -25.58 21.32
CA HIS A 382 -31.68 -25.82 22.57
C HIS A 382 -30.77 -26.04 23.78
N MET A 383 -29.67 -26.78 23.61
CA MET A 383 -28.72 -26.96 24.70
C MET A 383 -28.03 -25.63 25.07
N SER A 384 -27.74 -24.78 24.08
CA SER A 384 -27.17 -23.45 24.31
C SER A 384 -28.12 -22.52 25.05
N SER A 385 -29.40 -22.49 24.70
CA SER A 385 -30.40 -21.63 25.38
C SER A 385 -30.58 -21.97 26.86
N ALA A 386 -30.40 -23.24 27.24
CA ALA A 386 -30.45 -23.71 28.63
C ALA A 386 -29.09 -23.73 29.33
N ALA A 387 -27.98 -23.47 28.61
CA ALA A 387 -26.62 -23.85 29.01
C ALA A 387 -26.21 -23.37 30.40
N ILE A 388 -26.64 -22.17 30.81
CA ILE A 388 -26.27 -21.58 32.11
C ILE A 388 -26.71 -22.44 33.31
N ALA A 389 -27.78 -23.21 33.16
CA ALA A 389 -28.34 -24.05 34.22
C ALA A 389 -27.99 -25.55 34.07
N LEU A 390 -27.35 -25.95 32.96
CA LEU A 390 -27.05 -27.35 32.68
C LEU A 390 -25.85 -27.86 33.48
N GLN A 391 -25.99 -29.08 34.02
CA GLN A 391 -24.94 -29.77 34.78
C GLN A 391 -24.61 -31.15 34.18
N GLY A 392 -25.53 -31.77 33.45
CA GLY A 392 -25.34 -33.02 32.72
C GLY A 392 -25.74 -34.30 33.45
N TYR A 393 -25.40 -34.45 34.74
CA TYR A 393 -25.57 -35.74 35.45
C TYR A 393 -26.29 -35.66 36.80
N ALA A 394 -26.62 -34.47 37.31
CA ALA A 394 -27.27 -34.29 38.61
C ALA A 394 -28.64 -33.59 38.48
N ALA A 395 -29.51 -34.17 37.66
CA ALA A 395 -30.91 -33.76 37.58
C ALA A 395 -31.68 -34.19 38.84
N ASN A 396 -32.53 -33.32 39.37
CA ASN A 396 -33.37 -33.62 40.53
C ASN A 396 -34.67 -34.33 40.07
N PRO A 397 -34.85 -35.64 40.32
CA PRO A 397 -36.00 -36.40 39.82
C PRO A 397 -37.32 -35.95 40.47
N GLU A 398 -37.27 -35.44 41.70
CA GLU A 398 -38.45 -34.93 42.41
C GLU A 398 -38.99 -33.61 41.83
N LEU A 399 -38.22 -32.99 40.94
CA LEU A 399 -38.54 -31.74 40.27
C LEU A 399 -38.46 -31.89 38.75
N ASN A 400 -39.05 -32.96 38.20
CA ASN A 400 -39.10 -33.20 36.76
C ASN A 400 -37.71 -33.18 36.09
N ASP A 401 -36.71 -33.80 36.72
CA ASP A 401 -35.33 -33.82 36.25
C ASP A 401 -34.72 -32.41 36.07
N THR A 402 -35.12 -31.46 36.91
CA THR A 402 -34.56 -30.11 36.93
C THR A 402 -33.05 -30.17 37.15
N GLN A 403 -32.30 -29.52 36.27
CA GLN A 403 -30.88 -29.29 36.44
C GLN A 403 -30.64 -27.87 36.97
N TYR A 404 -29.54 -27.69 37.67
CA TYR A 404 -29.19 -26.40 38.24
C TYR A 404 -27.69 -26.17 38.28
N ARG A 405 -27.34 -24.89 38.35
CA ARG A 405 -25.98 -24.39 38.59
C ARG A 405 -26.03 -23.20 39.53
N ILE A 406 -24.98 -23.08 40.32
CA ILE A 406 -24.82 -22.03 41.32
C ILE A 406 -23.59 -21.21 40.91
N TYR A 407 -23.76 -19.89 40.89
CA TYR A 407 -22.70 -18.93 40.63
C TYR A 407 -22.65 -17.93 41.79
N VAL A 408 -21.48 -17.83 42.43
CA VAL A 408 -21.26 -16.90 43.55
C VAL A 408 -21.38 -15.44 43.10
N SER A 409 -21.84 -14.55 43.97
CA SER A 409 -22.11 -13.14 43.64
C SER A 409 -20.89 -12.38 43.11
N GLU A 410 -19.67 -12.80 43.45
CA GLU A 410 -18.43 -12.21 42.95
C GLU A 410 -18.05 -12.66 41.53
N SER A 411 -18.79 -13.60 40.93
CA SER A 411 -18.53 -14.09 39.57
C SER A 411 -19.34 -13.34 38.51
N THR A 412 -18.86 -13.34 37.26
CA THR A 412 -19.51 -12.64 36.12
C THR A 412 -20.99 -12.99 35.96
N TYR A 413 -21.37 -14.25 36.23
CA TYR A 413 -22.74 -14.75 36.04
C TYR A 413 -23.53 -14.86 37.34
N GLY A 414 -22.87 -14.77 38.50
CA GLY A 414 -23.55 -14.73 39.80
C GLY A 414 -23.84 -13.32 40.31
N TYR A 415 -23.22 -12.30 39.69
CA TYR A 415 -23.36 -10.90 40.08
C TYR A 415 -24.84 -10.45 40.12
N PRO A 416 -25.30 -9.84 41.24
CA PRO A 416 -26.70 -9.48 41.43
C PRO A 416 -27.15 -8.39 40.44
N ARG A 417 -28.38 -8.53 39.92
CA ARG A 417 -29.03 -7.56 39.02
C ARG A 417 -30.14 -6.77 39.70
N ASN A 418 -30.38 -6.99 41.00
CA ASN A 418 -31.27 -6.18 41.84
C ASN A 418 -32.67 -5.99 41.23
N GLY A 419 -33.20 -7.04 40.59
CA GLY A 419 -34.53 -7.04 39.97
C GLY A 419 -34.59 -6.52 38.53
N SER A 420 -33.48 -6.12 37.92
CA SER A 420 -33.44 -5.69 36.52
C SER A 420 -33.58 -6.89 35.57
N ALA A 421 -34.77 -7.06 34.98
CA ALA A 421 -35.04 -8.15 34.04
C ALA A 421 -34.23 -8.01 32.74
N ASP A 422 -33.98 -6.78 32.29
CA ASP A 422 -33.24 -6.50 31.06
C ASP A 422 -31.75 -6.87 31.21
N ASP A 423 -31.10 -6.41 32.29
CA ASP A 423 -29.69 -6.75 32.55
C ASP A 423 -29.50 -8.26 32.78
N PHE A 424 -30.47 -8.90 33.42
CA PHE A 424 -30.46 -10.35 33.64
C PHE A 424 -30.62 -11.11 32.31
N GLY A 425 -31.54 -10.67 31.45
CA GLY A 425 -31.71 -11.19 30.10
C GLY A 425 -30.48 -11.02 29.22
N TYR A 426 -29.85 -9.84 29.26
CA TYR A 426 -28.60 -9.55 28.57
C TYR A 426 -27.49 -10.54 28.94
N GLN A 427 -27.32 -10.81 30.24
CA GLN A 427 -26.32 -11.74 30.76
C GLN A 427 -26.58 -13.19 30.35
N ILE A 428 -27.83 -13.66 30.39
CA ILE A 428 -28.14 -15.04 29.99
C ILE A 428 -28.03 -15.20 28.47
N SER A 429 -28.45 -14.21 27.70
CA SER A 429 -28.28 -14.20 26.24
C SER A 429 -26.80 -14.25 25.85
N TYR A 430 -25.96 -13.49 26.56
CA TYR A 430 -24.50 -13.55 26.41
C TYR A 430 -23.96 -14.95 26.66
N PHE A 431 -24.40 -15.61 27.74
CA PHE A 431 -24.00 -16.98 28.07
C PHE A 431 -24.40 -17.97 26.97
N ALA A 432 -25.64 -17.87 26.50
CA ALA A 432 -26.19 -18.77 25.49
C ALA A 432 -25.49 -18.63 24.12
N ILE A 433 -25.29 -17.40 23.64
CA ILE A 433 -24.55 -17.17 22.39
C ILE A 433 -23.07 -17.51 22.55
N GLY A 434 -22.52 -17.30 23.75
CA GLY A 434 -21.15 -17.63 24.10
C GLY A 434 -20.88 -19.13 24.03
N ALA A 435 -21.85 -19.96 24.41
CA ALA A 435 -21.78 -21.40 24.23
C ALA A 435 -21.69 -21.81 22.75
N ILE A 436 -22.42 -21.11 21.87
CA ILE A 436 -22.32 -21.30 20.41
C ILE A 436 -20.95 -20.87 19.89
N ALA A 437 -20.49 -19.67 20.27
CA ALA A 437 -19.21 -19.12 19.82
C ALA A 437 -18.03 -20.00 20.25
N ALA A 438 -18.03 -20.45 21.51
CA ALA A 438 -17.03 -21.36 22.02
C ALA A 438 -17.09 -22.73 21.31
N ALA A 439 -18.28 -23.26 21.00
CA ALA A 439 -18.39 -24.48 20.17
C ALA A 439 -17.84 -24.29 18.76
N ALA A 440 -18.14 -23.16 18.12
CA ALA A 440 -17.62 -22.85 16.79
C ALA A 440 -16.09 -22.71 16.76
N ASN A 441 -15.51 -22.16 17.83
CA ASN A 441 -14.08 -21.87 17.91
C ASN A 441 -13.24 -22.97 18.60
N SER A 442 -13.87 -23.92 19.30
CA SER A 442 -13.16 -24.89 20.16
C SER A 442 -13.63 -26.33 19.95
N ASN A 443 -12.67 -27.24 19.74
CA ASN A 443 -12.82 -28.71 19.74
C ASN A 443 -13.81 -29.34 18.75
N ASN A 444 -14.62 -28.57 18.03
CA ASN A 444 -15.49 -29.12 17.01
C ASN A 444 -14.67 -29.53 15.78
N PRO A 445 -14.89 -30.75 15.22
CA PRO A 445 -14.19 -31.18 14.03
C PRO A 445 -14.55 -30.28 12.84
N SER A 446 -13.57 -29.94 12.02
CA SER A 446 -13.79 -29.16 10.81
C SER A 446 -14.47 -29.99 9.72
N ILE A 447 -15.52 -29.42 9.11
CA ILE A 447 -16.18 -29.91 7.91
C ILE A 447 -15.73 -29.05 6.75
N TYR A 448 -15.38 -29.69 5.64
CA TYR A 448 -14.99 -28.99 4.42
C TYR A 448 -16.13 -28.95 3.43
N ALA A 449 -16.46 -27.76 2.93
CA ALA A 449 -17.42 -27.60 1.85
C ALA A 449 -17.04 -26.45 0.92
N ILE A 450 -17.60 -26.47 -0.29
CA ILE A 450 -17.37 -25.43 -1.28
C ILE A 450 -18.06 -24.14 -0.81
N GLY A 451 -17.28 -23.06 -0.70
CA GLY A 451 -17.75 -21.74 -0.30
C GLY A 451 -16.76 -20.64 -0.69
N ASP A 452 -16.90 -19.49 -0.07
CA ASP A 452 -16.04 -18.33 -0.29
C ASP A 452 -14.81 -18.41 0.61
N ARG A 453 -13.72 -18.93 0.05
CA ARG A 453 -12.47 -19.16 0.76
C ARG A 453 -11.69 -17.86 0.89
N PRO A 454 -11.36 -17.41 2.12
CA PRO A 454 -10.51 -16.26 2.31
C PRO A 454 -9.08 -16.59 1.87
N VAL A 455 -8.50 -15.69 1.11
CA VAL A 455 -7.10 -15.72 0.69
C VAL A 455 -6.50 -14.37 1.05
N ILE A 456 -5.29 -14.37 1.59
CA ILE A 456 -4.58 -13.13 1.85
C ILE A 456 -4.20 -12.51 0.51
N GLY A 457 -4.90 -11.43 0.16
CA GLY A 457 -4.60 -10.60 -1.00
C GLY A 457 -3.29 -9.84 -0.83
N THR A 458 -2.89 -9.11 -1.87
CA THR A 458 -1.77 -8.16 -1.75
C THR A 458 -2.27 -6.75 -1.98
N GLN A 459 -1.83 -5.80 -1.16
CA GLN A 459 -2.18 -4.38 -1.27
C GLN A 459 -0.91 -3.56 -1.54
N LEU A 460 -1.03 -2.55 -2.39
CA LEU A 460 0.06 -1.61 -2.62
C LEU A 460 0.09 -0.58 -1.49
N LYS A 461 1.10 -0.67 -0.62
CA LYS A 461 1.33 0.28 0.46
C LYS A 461 2.39 1.29 0.04
N ILE A 462 2.04 2.57 0.13
CA ILE A 462 3.01 3.65 -0.06
C ILE A 462 3.65 3.94 1.29
N THR A 463 4.86 3.43 1.51
CA THR A 463 5.59 3.52 2.78
C THR A 463 5.93 4.97 3.14
N GLN A 464 6.27 5.78 2.13
CA GLN A 464 6.72 7.16 2.33
C GLN A 464 6.15 8.10 1.26
N HIS A 465 4.89 8.52 1.43
CA HIS A 465 4.21 9.42 0.48
C HIS A 465 4.97 10.73 0.22
N ALA A 466 5.54 11.34 1.27
CA ALA A 466 6.27 12.59 1.15
C ALA A 466 7.58 12.42 0.34
N LEU A 467 8.28 11.29 0.54
CA LEU A 467 9.51 11.00 -0.17
C LEU A 467 9.24 10.67 -1.64
N LEU A 468 8.19 9.90 -1.95
CA LEU A 468 7.73 9.65 -3.31
C LEU A 468 7.44 10.97 -4.04
N LEU A 469 6.60 11.82 -3.46
CA LEU A 469 6.24 13.10 -4.09
C LEU A 469 7.47 14.02 -4.24
N GLY A 470 8.33 14.06 -3.22
CA GLY A 470 9.57 14.83 -3.22
C GLY A 470 10.53 14.39 -4.34
N LEU A 471 10.70 13.09 -4.57
CA LEU A 471 11.53 12.57 -5.66
C LEU A 471 10.94 12.92 -7.03
N LEU A 472 9.64 12.70 -7.25
CA LEU A 472 8.99 12.98 -8.54
C LEU A 472 9.03 14.48 -8.89
N ILE A 473 8.66 15.34 -7.94
CA ILE A 473 8.72 16.80 -8.13
C ILE A 473 10.16 17.26 -8.29
N GLY A 474 11.08 16.70 -7.51
CA GLY A 474 12.51 17.01 -7.57
C GLY A 474 13.11 16.76 -8.95
N LEU A 475 12.82 15.61 -9.56
CA LEU A 475 13.30 15.25 -10.90
C LEU A 475 12.81 16.25 -11.97
N VAL A 476 11.51 16.55 -11.99
CA VAL A 476 10.91 17.52 -12.92
C VAL A 476 11.48 18.92 -12.71
N SER A 477 11.68 19.32 -11.45
CA SER A 477 12.17 20.65 -11.09
C SER A 477 13.64 20.84 -11.45
N VAL A 478 14.49 19.85 -11.21
CA VAL A 478 15.91 19.89 -11.59
C VAL A 478 16.03 19.97 -13.11
N GLN A 479 15.30 19.14 -13.86
CA GLN A 479 15.28 19.21 -15.32
C GLN A 479 14.80 20.58 -15.80
N ALA A 480 13.78 21.17 -15.14
CA ALA A 480 13.27 22.50 -15.45
C ALA A 480 14.35 23.57 -15.32
N VAL A 481 15.02 23.61 -14.16
CA VAL A 481 16.10 24.54 -13.88
C VAL A 481 17.25 24.35 -14.88
N CYS A 482 17.63 23.11 -15.20
CA CYS A 482 18.69 22.81 -16.15
C CYS A 482 18.38 23.32 -17.56
N PHE A 483 17.17 23.11 -18.09
CA PHE A 483 16.86 23.59 -19.44
C PHE A 483 16.72 25.11 -19.50
N ILE A 484 16.14 25.74 -18.47
CA ILE A 484 16.01 27.20 -18.38
C ILE A 484 17.41 27.83 -18.33
N THR A 485 18.27 27.36 -17.42
CA THR A 485 19.65 27.86 -17.30
C THR A 485 20.44 27.66 -18.59
N THR A 486 20.28 26.51 -19.24
CA THR A 486 20.89 26.23 -20.55
C THR A 486 20.42 27.22 -21.61
N ALA A 487 19.12 27.47 -21.75
CA ALA A 487 18.59 28.43 -22.71
C ALA A 487 19.13 29.86 -22.46
N PHE A 488 19.24 30.29 -21.21
CA PHE A 488 19.81 31.61 -20.87
C PHE A 488 21.32 31.71 -21.16
N VAL A 489 22.08 30.66 -20.82
CA VAL A 489 23.55 30.65 -20.94
C VAL A 489 23.96 30.47 -22.40
N ALA A 490 23.39 29.48 -23.10
CA ALA A 490 23.69 29.19 -24.49
C ALA A 490 23.26 30.33 -25.43
N ASN A 491 22.22 31.10 -25.09
CA ASN A 491 21.80 32.28 -25.87
C ASN A 491 22.84 33.42 -25.91
N ARG A 492 23.89 33.40 -25.08
CA ARG A 492 24.97 34.40 -25.14
C ARG A 492 25.88 34.23 -26.37
N VAL A 493 25.80 33.07 -27.03
CA VAL A 493 26.68 32.63 -28.11
C VAL A 493 25.83 32.06 -29.25
N VAL A 494 26.33 32.10 -30.48
CA VAL A 494 25.62 31.49 -31.62
C VAL A 494 25.70 29.97 -31.48
N VAL A 495 24.55 29.34 -31.24
CA VAL A 495 24.42 27.87 -31.18
C VAL A 495 24.17 27.38 -32.59
N LYS A 496 25.12 26.59 -33.11
CA LYS A 496 24.96 25.94 -34.41
C LYS A 496 24.18 24.64 -34.28
N ASP A 497 23.43 24.29 -35.32
CA ASP A 497 22.71 23.01 -35.39
C ASP A 497 23.68 21.82 -35.36
N GLU A 498 23.20 20.67 -34.88
CA GLU A 498 23.93 19.41 -34.68
C GLU A 498 24.40 18.72 -35.97
N SER A 499 24.23 19.35 -37.14
CA SER A 499 24.61 18.74 -38.40
C SER A 499 26.13 18.63 -38.56
N ILE A 500 26.59 17.49 -39.09
CA ILE A 500 28.01 17.22 -39.34
C ILE A 500 28.62 18.31 -40.24
N PHE A 501 27.86 18.80 -41.21
CA PHE A 501 28.25 19.91 -42.09
C PHE A 501 28.48 21.23 -41.35
N SER A 502 27.65 21.52 -40.35
CA SER A 502 27.77 22.71 -39.52
C SER A 502 29.03 22.66 -38.64
N THR A 503 29.32 21.50 -38.07
CA THR A 503 30.55 21.23 -37.32
C THR A 503 31.79 21.29 -38.20
N ALA A 504 31.76 20.67 -39.39
CA ALA A 504 32.84 20.73 -40.37
C ALA A 504 33.11 22.18 -40.84
N SER A 505 32.07 23.00 -41.00
CA SER A 505 32.23 24.41 -41.36
C SER A 505 33.02 25.22 -40.32
N ILE A 506 32.94 24.83 -39.04
CA ILE A 506 33.65 25.51 -37.94
C ILE A 506 35.11 25.06 -37.85
N LEU A 507 35.38 23.79 -38.19
CA LEU A 507 36.71 23.19 -38.21
C LEU A 507 37.53 23.59 -39.45
N ARG A 508 36.91 24.27 -40.43
CA ARG A 508 37.58 24.72 -41.66
C ARG A 508 38.94 25.42 -41.44
N PRO A 509 39.13 26.31 -40.45
CA PRO A 509 40.45 26.91 -40.20
C PRO A 509 41.51 25.88 -39.80
N VAL A 510 41.13 24.85 -39.03
CA VAL A 510 42.02 23.75 -38.63
C VAL A 510 42.37 22.88 -39.83
N MET A 511 41.38 22.56 -40.66
CA MET A 511 41.58 21.80 -41.90
C MET A 511 42.47 22.54 -42.90
N ASN A 512 42.29 23.86 -43.05
CA ASN A 512 43.14 24.69 -43.91
C ASN A 512 44.60 24.73 -43.42
N SER A 513 44.84 24.61 -42.11
CA SER A 513 46.20 24.50 -41.55
C SER A 513 46.85 23.13 -41.77
N LEU A 514 46.05 22.08 -42.02
CA LEU A 514 46.54 20.75 -42.39
C LEU A 514 46.86 20.64 -43.89
N GLY A 515 46.20 21.44 -44.73
CA GLY A 515 46.33 21.37 -46.19
C GLY A 515 45.79 20.04 -46.72
N ASP A 516 46.45 19.47 -47.75
CA ASP A 516 46.13 18.15 -48.31
C ASP A 516 46.71 16.99 -47.47
N HIS A 517 47.43 17.30 -46.39
CA HIS A 517 48.03 16.31 -45.51
C HIS A 517 47.06 15.93 -44.38
N GLY A 518 46.95 14.62 -44.08
CA GLY A 518 46.14 14.13 -42.95
C GLY A 518 44.75 13.61 -43.29
N ASN A 519 44.40 13.44 -44.57
CA ASN A 519 43.10 12.89 -45.01
C ASN A 519 42.81 11.45 -44.52
N VAL A 520 43.84 10.70 -44.09
CA VAL A 520 43.74 9.35 -43.52
C VAL A 520 44.07 9.32 -42.02
N ALA A 521 44.47 10.46 -41.44
CA ALA A 521 44.91 10.52 -40.06
C ALA A 521 43.72 10.49 -39.08
N GLU A 522 43.89 9.77 -37.97
CA GLU A 522 42.90 9.76 -36.89
C GLU A 522 42.89 11.11 -36.16
N GLY A 523 41.74 11.48 -35.58
CA GLY A 523 41.58 12.76 -34.86
C GLY A 523 42.63 13.00 -33.77
N GLU A 524 43.09 11.94 -33.08
CA GLU A 524 44.15 12.03 -32.09
C GLU A 524 45.51 12.37 -32.69
N GLN A 525 45.84 11.81 -33.85
CA GLN A 525 47.09 12.08 -34.58
C GLN A 525 47.11 13.52 -35.09
N ILE A 526 45.98 14.00 -35.63
CA ILE A 526 45.80 15.39 -36.07
C ILE A 526 46.00 16.37 -34.89
N CYS A 527 45.41 16.05 -33.72
CA CYS A 527 45.56 16.87 -32.52
C CYS A 527 46.99 16.91 -31.98
N ASN A 528 47.79 15.85 -32.15
CA ASN A 528 49.18 15.80 -31.70
C ASN A 528 50.09 16.63 -32.60
N VAL A 529 49.92 16.55 -33.93
CA VAL A 529 50.68 17.34 -34.92
C VAL A 529 50.42 18.84 -34.74
N LEU A 530 49.16 19.21 -34.47
CA LEU A 530 48.74 20.59 -34.25
C LEU A 530 48.69 20.99 -32.76
N SER A 531 49.42 20.31 -31.88
CA SER A 531 49.38 20.52 -30.43
C SER A 531 49.74 21.95 -29.98
N HIS A 532 50.44 22.72 -30.82
CA HIS A 532 50.79 24.12 -30.58
C HIS A 532 49.63 25.10 -30.80
N LEU A 533 48.57 24.71 -31.53
CA LEU A 533 47.41 25.57 -31.79
C LEU A 533 46.48 25.60 -30.58
N ARG A 534 46.18 26.83 -30.14
CA ARG A 534 45.16 27.10 -29.12
C ARG A 534 44.07 27.95 -29.76
N LEU A 535 42.86 27.42 -29.83
CA LEU A 535 41.76 28.06 -30.56
C LEU A 535 40.59 28.34 -29.62
N ARG A 536 39.79 29.36 -29.98
CA ARG A 536 38.55 29.73 -29.28
C ARG A 536 37.40 29.89 -30.25
N TYR A 537 36.19 29.57 -29.79
CA TYR A 537 34.99 29.86 -30.56
C TYR A 537 34.67 31.36 -30.51
N THR A 538 34.79 32.04 -31.66
CA THR A 538 34.62 33.50 -31.77
C THR A 538 33.81 33.87 -33.00
N ALA A 539 33.23 35.07 -32.97
CA ALA A 539 32.64 35.70 -34.14
C ALA A 539 33.62 36.75 -34.67
N VAL A 540 34.00 36.62 -35.93
CA VAL A 540 34.93 37.51 -36.63
C VAL A 540 34.19 38.18 -37.78
N GLN A 541 34.40 39.49 -37.95
CA GLN A 541 33.83 40.25 -39.05
C GLN A 541 34.50 39.82 -40.38
N ASP A 542 33.73 39.69 -41.45
CA ASP A 542 34.27 39.29 -42.74
C ASP A 542 35.15 40.41 -43.33
N GLU A 543 36.36 40.07 -43.77
CA GLU A 543 37.33 41.02 -44.35
C GLU A 543 36.82 41.68 -45.63
N LYS A 544 36.00 40.96 -46.41
CA LYS A 544 35.44 41.45 -47.68
C LYS A 544 34.14 42.23 -47.52
N ASP A 545 33.43 42.03 -46.41
CA ASP A 545 32.13 42.65 -46.16
C ASP A 545 31.97 42.90 -44.65
N ARG A 546 32.27 44.14 -44.23
CA ARG A 546 32.18 44.55 -42.82
C ARG A 546 30.75 44.42 -42.27
N SER A 547 29.72 44.22 -43.08
CA SER A 547 28.35 43.98 -42.59
C SER A 547 28.12 42.52 -42.14
N VAL A 548 29.02 41.60 -42.48
CA VAL A 548 28.85 40.15 -42.27
C VAL A 548 29.76 39.65 -41.16
N TRP A 549 29.22 38.85 -40.25
CA TRP A 549 30.00 38.15 -39.23
C TRP A 549 30.06 36.65 -39.53
N LYS A 550 31.27 36.10 -39.47
CA LYS A 550 31.57 34.68 -39.56
C LYS A 550 31.82 34.12 -38.17
N VAL A 551 31.33 32.90 -37.91
CA VAL A 551 31.53 32.23 -36.62
C VAL A 551 32.38 30.99 -36.84
N GLY A 552 33.49 30.88 -36.09
CA GLY A 552 34.47 29.81 -36.25
C GLY A 552 35.47 29.72 -35.10
N LEU A 553 36.43 28.80 -35.22
CA LEU A 553 37.54 28.66 -34.29
C LEU A 553 38.71 29.57 -34.73
N GLY A 554 39.21 30.40 -33.81
CA GLY A 554 40.32 31.32 -34.09
C GLY A 554 40.92 31.95 -32.83
N ASN A 555 41.90 32.85 -33.01
CA ASN A 555 42.66 33.50 -31.93
C ASN A 555 42.16 34.91 -31.59
N ALA A 556 40.88 35.20 -31.87
CA ALA A 556 40.31 36.53 -31.65
C ALA A 556 39.99 36.84 -30.17
N GLU A 557 39.90 38.13 -29.83
CA GLU A 557 39.61 38.60 -28.48
C GLU A 557 38.28 38.08 -27.92
N ARG A 558 38.18 38.04 -26.58
CA ARG A 558 37.00 37.51 -25.89
C ARG A 558 35.80 38.46 -26.03
N LEU A 559 34.74 38.00 -26.68
CA LEU A 559 33.44 38.67 -26.63
C LEU A 559 32.62 38.22 -25.41
N LYS A 560 32.10 39.17 -24.62
CA LYS A 560 31.21 38.88 -23.47
C LYS A 560 29.82 38.39 -23.93
N ARG A 561 29.37 38.84 -25.10
CA ARG A 561 28.14 38.44 -25.79
C ARG A 561 28.37 38.63 -27.29
N PHE A 562 27.87 37.70 -28.11
CA PHE A 562 27.99 37.84 -29.56
C PHE A 562 27.01 38.95 -30.01
N PRO A 563 27.43 39.88 -30.89
CA PRO A 563 26.57 40.97 -31.35
C PRO A 563 25.35 40.42 -32.11
N ASP A 564 24.20 41.06 -31.95
CA ASP A 564 23.05 40.80 -32.82
C ASP A 564 23.45 41.20 -34.25
N LEU A 565 23.34 40.27 -35.20
CA LEU A 565 23.70 40.51 -36.59
C LEU A 565 22.65 41.42 -37.24
N LYS A 566 22.86 42.74 -37.15
CA LYS A 566 22.06 43.77 -37.83
C LYS A 566 22.71 44.09 -39.18
N MET A 567 21.92 44.10 -40.24
CA MET A 567 22.25 44.84 -41.47
C MET A 567 22.01 46.33 -41.20
N TYR A 568 22.91 47.17 -41.69
CA TYR A 568 22.50 48.50 -42.17
C TYR A 568 21.87 48.28 -43.54
N ASP A 569 20.74 48.94 -43.78
CA ASP A 569 19.95 48.85 -45.01
C ASP A 569 20.74 49.12 -46.29
#